data_AF-A0A2I0NGC2-F1
#
_entry.id   AF-A0A2I0NGC2-F1
#
_cell.length_a   1.000
_cell.length_b   1.000
_cell.length_c   1.000
_cell.angle_alpha   90.00
_cell.angle_beta   90.00
_cell.angle_gamma   90.00
#
_symmetry.space_group_name_H-M   'P 1'
#
loop_
_entity.id
_entity.type
_entity.pdbx_description
1 polymer ?
#
loop_
_entity_poly.entity_id
_entity_poly.type
_entity_poly.pdbx_seq_one_letter_code
_entity_poly.pdbx_strand_id
1 'polypeptide(L)' 'MDSVKEQMIHIIHNQPDDSSYDEILKELAFHKMIEQGLADSKQGRTVSNQEMGRRIHSW' A
#
# COMPACT_ATOMS: atom_id res chain seq x y z
N MET A 1 8.86 17.61 0.93
CA MET A 1 8.01 16.55 0.38
C MET A 1 8.98 15.67 -0.37
N ASP A 2 9.31 14.53 0.21
CA ASP A 2 10.33 13.66 -0.38
C ASP A 2 9.82 13.15 -1.72
N SER A 3 10.69 13.13 -2.72
CA SER A 3 10.37 12.57 -4.02
C SER A 3 9.96 11.09 -3.89
N VAL A 4 9.21 10.58 -4.87
CA VAL A 4 8.85 9.15 -4.91
C VAL A 4 10.09 8.27 -4.78
N LYS A 5 11.21 8.67 -5.40
CA LYS A 5 12.48 7.95 -5.33
C LYS A 5 13.03 7.92 -3.90
N GLU A 6 13.03 9.04 -3.19
CA GLU A 6 13.52 9.13 -1.81
C GLU A 6 12.65 8.31 -0.85
N GLN A 7 11.32 8.31 -1.04
CA GLN A 7 10.41 7.49 -0.25
C GLN A 7 10.67 5.99 -0.48
N MET A 8 10.85 5.56 -1.73
CA MET A 8 11.19 4.17 -2.05
C MET A 8 12.52 3.76 -1.41
N ILE A 9 13.54 4.63 -1.48
CA ILE A 9 14.84 4.39 -0.84
C ILE A 9 14.68 4.24 0.68
N HIS A 10 13.86 5.08 1.31
CA HIS A 10 13.59 4.99 2.74
C HIS A 10 12.89 3.68 3.13
N ILE A 11 11.89 3.24 2.36
CA ILE A 11 11.20 1.96 2.57
C ILE A 11 12.18 0.79 2.46
N ILE A 12 13.06 0.80 1.46
CA ILE A 12 14.07 -0.24 1.27
C ILE A 12 15.08 -0.25 2.43
N HIS A 13 15.56 0.92 2.86
CA HIS A 13 16.53 1.02 3.97
C HIS A 13 15.97 0.60 5.33
N ASN A 14 14.65 0.64 5.52
CA ASN A 14 14.02 0.21 6.76
C ASN A 14 13.75 -1.30 6.82
N GLN A 15 14.05 -2.05 5.74
CA GLN A 15 13.90 -3.51 5.72
C GLN A 15 15.15 -4.21 6.26
N PRO A 16 15.01 -5.45 6.76
CA PRO A 16 16.15 -6.29 7.13
C PRO A 16 17.15 -6.50 5.98
N ASP A 17 18.45 -6.60 6.29
CA ASP A 17 19.51 -6.82 5.30
C ASP A 17 19.38 -8.17 4.56
N ASP A 18 18.71 -9.16 5.15
CA ASP A 18 18.44 -10.48 4.59
C ASP A 18 17.12 -10.56 3.80
N SER A 19 16.44 -9.43 3.60
CA SER A 19 15.19 -9.38 2.83
C SER A 19 15.41 -9.84 1.39
N SER A 20 14.56 -10.75 0.95
CA SER A 20 14.52 -11.19 -0.44
C SER A 20 13.97 -10.12 -1.37
N TYR A 21 14.23 -10.29 -2.66
CA TYR A 21 13.70 -9.41 -3.70
C TYR A 21 12.17 -9.31 -3.66
N ASP A 22 11.47 -10.43 -3.42
CA ASP A 22 10.01 -10.48 -3.38
C ASP A 22 9.44 -9.76 -2.14
N GLU A 23 10.13 -9.83 -1.00
CA GLU A 23 9.75 -9.09 0.21
C GLU A 23 9.90 -7.59 0.01
N ILE A 24 11.00 -7.16 -0.59
CA ILE A 24 11.23 -5.74 -0.92
C ILE A 24 10.12 -5.22 -1.85
N LEU A 25 9.81 -5.96 -2.91
CA LEU A 25 8.74 -5.58 -3.83
C LEU A 25 7.37 -5.55 -3.17
N LYS A 26 7.08 -6.52 -2.29
CA LYS A 26 5.81 -6.59 -1.57
C LYS A 26 5.59 -5.36 -0.70
N GLU A 27 6.60 -4.93 0.06
CA GLU A 27 6.51 -3.74 0.91
C GLU A 27 6.32 -2.46 0.09
N LEU A 28 7.05 -2.31 -1.02
CA LEU A 28 6.86 -1.18 -1.93
C LEU A 28 5.44 -1.14 -2.53
N ALA A 29 4.91 -2.29 -2.93
CA ALA A 29 3.55 -2.42 -3.44
C ALA A 29 2.52 -2.09 -2.34
N PHE A 30 2.73 -2.58 -1.12
CA PHE A 30 1.85 -2.34 0.02
C PHE A 30 1.78 -0.85 0.37
N HIS A 31 2.93 -0.17 0.41
CA HIS A 31 2.98 1.27 0.62
C HIS A 31 2.17 2.04 -0.44
N LYS A 32 2.33 1.68 -1.72
CA LYS A 32 1.55 2.27 -2.82
C LYS A 32 0.04 2.02 -2.66
N MET A 33 -0.36 0.83 -2.21
CA MET A 33 -1.78 0.51 -1.96
C MET A 33 -2.37 1.38 -0.85
N ILE A 34 -1.62 1.66 0.22
CA ILE A 34 -2.04 2.56 1.30
C ILE A 34 -2.24 3.97 0.76
N GLU A 35 -1.26 4.53 0.05
CA GLU A 35 -1.35 5.89 -0.50
C GLU A 35 -2.55 6.04 -1.44
N GLN A 36 -2.79 5.04 -2.29
CA GLN A 36 -3.98 5.00 -3.14
C GLN A 36 -5.27 4.96 -2.32
N GLY A 37 -5.34 4.12 -1.28
CA GLY A 37 -6.51 4.04 -0.40
C GLY A 37 -6.79 5.34 0.35
N LEU A 38 -5.75 6.04 0.82
CA LEU A 38 -5.86 7.36 1.44
C LEU A 38 -6.36 8.41 0.43
N ALA A 39 -5.85 8.39 -0.79
CA ALA A 39 -6.31 9.27 -1.86
C ALA A 39 -7.77 9.01 -2.25
N ASP A 40 -8.19 7.75 -2.30
CA ASP A 40 -9.56 7.33 -2.57
C ASP A 40 -10.51 7.78 -1.45
N SER A 41 -10.10 7.60 -0.19
CA SER A 41 -10.86 8.06 0.98
C SER A 41 -11.09 9.58 0.95
N LYS A 42 -10.03 10.37 0.70
CA LYS A 42 -10.12 11.83 0.58
C LYS A 42 -11.04 12.29 -0.56
N GLN A 43 -11.15 11.50 -1.62
CA GLN A 43 -11.96 11.80 -2.80
C GLN A 43 -13.36 11.17 -2.74
N GLY A 44 -13.73 10.53 -1.62
CA GLY A 44 -15.02 9.87 -1.47
C GLY A 44 -15.20 8.64 -2.35
N ARG A 45 -14.12 8.09 -2.93
CA ARG A 45 -14.13 6.80 -3.67
C ARG A 45 -14.13 5.63 -2.68
N THR A 46 -15.13 5.59 -1.82
CA THR A 46 -15.32 4.52 -0.84
C THR A 46 -16.52 3.66 -1.21
N VAL A 47 -16.59 2.47 -0.61
CA VAL A 47 -17.75 1.60 -0.70
C VAL A 47 -18.49 1.56 0.63
N SER A 48 -19.77 1.20 0.61
CA SER A 48 -20.53 1.01 1.84
C SER A 48 -20.00 -0.20 2.62
N ASN A 49 -20.25 -0.21 3.93
CA ASN A 49 -19.88 -1.35 4.78
C ASN A 49 -20.53 -2.67 4.31
N GLN A 50 -21.76 -2.59 3.80
CA GLN A 50 -22.48 -3.75 3.25
C GLN A 50 -21.78 -4.31 2.00
N GLU A 51 -21.35 -3.43 1.09
CA GLU A 51 -20.63 -3.82 -0.12
C GLU A 51 -19.25 -4.40 0.20
N MET A 52 -18.52 -3.78 1.14
CA MET A 52 -17.26 -4.31 1.65
C MET A 52 -17.42 -5.75 2.18
N GLY A 53 -18.45 -5.99 3.00
CA GLY A 53 -18.76 -7.33 3.51
C GLY A 53 -19.01 -8.33 2.38
N ARG A 54 -19.81 -7.97 1.36
CA ARG A 54 -20.06 -8.83 0.20
C ARG A 54 -18.78 -9.24 -0.54
N ARG A 55 -17.84 -8.31 -0.73
CA ARG A 55 -16.57 -8.57 -1.42
C ARG A 55 -15.70 -9.56 -0.66
N ILE A 56 -15.56 -9.38 0.66
CA ILE A 56 -14.74 -10.28 1.49
C ILE A 56 -15.25 -11.72 1.45
N HIS A 57 -16.57 -11.93 1.43
CA HIS A 57 -17.15 -13.28 1.37
C HIS A 57 -17.01 -13.95 -0.01
N SER A 58 -16.57 -13.21 -1.05
CA SER A 58 -16.41 -13.73 -2.42
C SER A 58 -14.98 -14.18 -2.75
N TRP A 59 -14.06 -14.04 -1.80
CA TRP A 59 -12.66 -14.49 -1.90
C TRP A 59 -12.52 -15.88 -1.30
#